data_AF-A0A524N9P9-F1
#
_entry.id   AF-A0A524N9P9-F1
#
_cell.length_a   1.000
_cell.length_b   1.000
_cell.length_c   1.000
_cell.angle_alpha   90.00
_cell.angle_beta   90.00
_cell.angle_gamma   90.00
#
_symmetry.space_group_name_H-M   'P 1'
#
loop_
_entity.id
_entity.type
_entity.pdbx_description
1 polymer ?
#
loop_
_entity_poly.entity_id
_entity_poly.type
_entity_poly.pdbx_seq_one_letter_code
_entity_poly.pdbx_strand_id
1 'polypeptide(L)'
;KYGFFHVRRGVIPDGYGHWTVPRAIGFARTAELFLTGRKLTGKECLEMGLCSRVVPAAEVLPAAFEIARDIAVHVAPLSAALSKRLLWESHGLTAESVERKETALHHVVMGRPDALEGVMAFLERRQPNWQLRVSKDWPEDWPE
;
A
#
# COMPACT_ATOMS: atom_id res chain seq x y z
N LYS A 1 18.46 -0.77 13.29
CA LYS A 1 17.62 -0.88 14.52
C LYS A 1 16.48 0.12 14.38
N TYR A 2 15.25 -0.32 14.57
CA TYR A 2 14.03 0.49 14.34
C TYR A 2 13.42 0.94 15.68
N GLY A 3 12.44 1.84 15.66
CA GLY A 3 11.69 2.23 16.85
C GLY A 3 11.04 3.62 16.77
N PHE A 4 10.08 3.87 17.67
CA PHE A 4 9.37 5.14 17.81
C PHE A 4 9.96 5.94 18.98
N PHE A 5 11.07 6.62 18.73
CA PHE A 5 11.89 7.21 19.79
C PHE A 5 11.42 8.59 20.29
N HIS A 6 10.30 9.10 19.78
CA HIS A 6 9.76 10.44 20.05
C HIS A 6 9.67 10.73 21.56
N VAL A 7 9.06 9.82 22.34
CA VAL A 7 8.85 10.03 23.77
C VAL A 7 10.15 10.10 24.58
N ARG A 8 11.22 9.45 24.10
CA ARG A 8 12.56 9.56 24.71
C ARG A 8 13.23 10.90 24.43
N ARG A 9 12.62 11.73 23.59
CA ARG A 9 13.06 13.09 23.23
C ARG A 9 12.03 14.15 23.65
N GLY A 10 11.07 13.79 24.51
CA GLY A 10 10.06 14.73 25.01
C GLY A 10 9.01 15.13 23.98
N VAL A 11 8.82 14.35 22.90
CA VAL A 11 7.82 14.62 21.85
C VAL A 11 6.94 13.40 21.61
N ILE A 12 5.75 13.62 21.05
CA ILE A 12 4.83 12.54 20.69
C ILE A 12 5.17 11.98 19.30
N PRO A 13 4.83 10.71 18.98
CA PRO A 13 4.91 10.20 17.62
C PRO A 13 4.06 11.02 16.63
N ASP A 14 4.66 11.42 15.51
CA ASP A 14 4.00 12.17 14.43
C ASP A 14 3.87 11.32 13.15
N GLY A 15 3.64 11.96 12.00
CA GLY A 15 3.61 11.27 10.70
C GLY A 15 2.51 10.20 10.57
N TYR A 16 1.32 10.45 11.12
CA TYR A 16 0.21 9.49 11.18
C TYR A 16 0.50 8.22 12.01
N GLY A 17 1.54 8.21 12.86
CA GLY A 17 1.89 7.04 13.68
C GLY A 17 0.74 6.54 14.56
N HIS A 18 0.02 7.45 15.23
CA HIS A 18 -1.13 7.13 16.07
C HIS A 18 -2.34 6.57 15.30
N TRP A 19 -2.40 6.75 13.97
CA TRP A 19 -3.45 6.20 13.13
C TRP A 19 -3.04 4.84 12.55
N THR A 20 -1.85 4.78 11.94
CA THR A 20 -1.41 3.64 11.12
C THR A 20 -0.88 2.49 11.97
N VAL A 21 -0.07 2.77 12.99
CA VAL A 21 0.59 1.73 13.79
C VAL A 21 -0.41 0.87 14.58
N PRO A 22 -1.39 1.41 15.31
CA PRO A 22 -2.35 0.57 16.04
C PRO A 22 -3.25 -0.26 15.11
N ARG A 23 -3.44 0.17 13.86
CA ARG A 23 -4.15 -0.63 12.85
C ARG A 23 -3.28 -1.77 12.31
N ALA A 24 -1.97 -1.54 12.18
CA ALA A 24 -1.04 -2.57 11.74
C ALA A 24 -0.80 -3.64 12.82
N ILE A 25 -0.62 -3.23 14.09
CA ILE A 25 -0.11 -4.14 15.14
C ILE A 25 -0.97 -4.22 16.40
N GLY A 26 -2.14 -3.56 16.41
CA GLY A 26 -3.02 -3.51 17.57
C GLY A 26 -2.61 -2.50 18.63
N PHE A 27 -3.56 -2.19 19.53
CA PHE A 27 -3.39 -1.16 20.55
C PHE A 27 -2.29 -1.50 21.57
N ALA A 28 -2.28 -2.73 22.11
CA ALA A 28 -1.35 -3.11 23.17
C ALA A 28 0.13 -2.98 22.75
N ARG A 29 0.48 -3.54 21.58
CA ARG A 29 1.84 -3.43 21.02
C ARG A 29 2.20 -1.98 20.71
N THR A 30 1.25 -1.21 20.16
CA THR A 30 1.47 0.23 19.90
C THR A 30 1.77 0.99 21.17
N ALA A 31 0.98 0.79 22.24
CA ALA A 31 1.19 1.45 23.51
C ALA A 31 2.57 1.13 24.11
N GLU A 32 2.99 -0.13 24.09
CA GLU A 32 4.34 -0.52 24.51
C GLU A 32 5.41 0.25 23.73
N LEU A 33 5.34 0.29 22.40
CA LEU A 33 6.34 0.94 21.57
C LEU A 33 6.33 2.46 21.73
N PHE A 34 5.15 3.08 21.76
CA PHE A 34 5.00 4.53 21.79
C PHE A 34 5.32 5.10 23.16
N LEU A 35 5.04 4.39 24.26
CA LEU A 35 5.30 4.87 25.61
C LEU A 35 6.72 4.56 26.10
N THR A 36 7.34 3.48 25.63
CA THR A 36 8.72 3.11 26.05
C THR A 36 9.79 3.66 25.13
N GLY A 37 9.44 3.95 23.87
CA GLY A 37 10.38 4.27 22.80
C GLY A 37 11.52 3.25 22.64
N ARG A 38 11.29 1.97 22.95
CA ARG A 38 12.34 0.94 22.89
C ARG A 38 12.77 0.65 21.45
N LYS A 39 13.98 0.10 21.30
CA LYS A 39 14.51 -0.35 20.01
C LYS A 39 13.85 -1.67 19.60
N LEU A 40 13.71 -1.85 18.30
CA LEU A 40 13.20 -3.05 17.64
C LEU A 40 14.24 -3.64 16.68
N THR A 41 14.25 -4.97 16.64
CA THR A 41 14.92 -5.76 15.61
C THR A 41 14.02 -5.91 14.38
N GLY A 42 14.60 -6.25 13.22
CA GLY A 42 13.80 -6.53 12.02
C GLY A 42 12.85 -7.70 12.22
N LYS A 43 13.28 -8.74 12.95
CA LYS A 43 12.45 -9.91 13.26
C LYS A 43 11.20 -9.55 14.05
N GLU A 44 11.34 -8.73 15.10
CA GLU A 44 10.19 -8.23 15.85
C GLU A 44 9.24 -7.40 14.96
N CYS A 45 9.77 -6.59 14.04
CA CYS A 45 8.93 -5.85 13.10
C CYS A 45 8.06 -6.79 12.25
N LEU A 46 8.61 -7.91 11.78
CA LEU A 46 7.86 -8.91 11.00
C LEU A 46 6.81 -9.62 11.86
N GLU A 47 7.21 -10.11 13.04
CA GLU A 47 6.32 -10.82 13.98
C GLU A 47 5.15 -9.94 14.45
N MET A 48 5.38 -8.64 14.57
CA MET A 48 4.36 -7.69 14.96
C MET A 48 3.42 -7.30 13.81
N GLY A 49 3.85 -7.42 12.56
CA GLY A 49 3.13 -6.92 11.37
C GLY A 49 3.50 -5.49 10.96
N LEU A 50 4.61 -4.92 11.47
CA LEU A 50 5.13 -3.60 11.05
C LEU A 50 5.77 -3.61 9.66
N CYS A 51 6.21 -4.79 9.19
CA CYS A 51 6.73 -4.97 7.84
C CYS A 51 6.29 -6.32 7.28
N SER A 52 6.34 -6.46 5.95
CA SER A 52 5.96 -7.69 5.24
C SER A 52 7.14 -8.63 4.96
N ARG A 53 8.38 -8.13 4.99
CA ARG A 53 9.59 -8.92 4.71
C ARG A 53 10.77 -8.43 5.55
N VAL A 54 11.66 -9.35 5.90
CA VAL A 54 12.96 -9.07 6.51
C VAL A 54 14.00 -9.87 5.74
N VAL A 55 15.06 -9.20 5.31
CA VAL A 55 16.19 -9.79 4.57
C VAL A 55 17.51 -9.30 5.14
N PRO A 56 18.63 -9.99 4.90
CA PRO A 56 19.96 -9.47 5.19
C PRO A 56 20.17 -8.07 4.59
N ALA A 57 20.98 -7.24 5.24
CA ALA A 57 21.19 -5.85 4.84
C ALA A 57 21.64 -5.71 3.37
N ALA A 58 22.50 -6.61 2.90
CA ALA A 58 22.98 -6.63 1.51
C ALA A 58 21.88 -6.98 0.48
N GLU A 59 20.80 -7.61 0.91
CA GLU A 59 19.70 -8.05 0.04
C GLU A 59 18.52 -7.07 0.02
N VAL A 60 18.51 -6.05 0.88
CA VAL A 60 17.39 -5.08 0.96
C VAL A 60 17.13 -4.43 -0.39
N LEU A 61 18.18 -3.93 -1.06
CA LEU A 61 18.03 -3.24 -2.33
C LEU A 61 17.65 -4.20 -3.47
N PRO A 62 18.29 -5.37 -3.65
CA PRO A 62 17.82 -6.40 -4.58
C PRO A 62 16.35 -6.79 -4.38
N ALA A 63 15.93 -7.07 -3.14
CA ALA A 63 14.56 -7.45 -2.82
C ALA A 63 13.55 -6.33 -3.08
N ALA A 64 13.92 -5.08 -2.84
CA ALA A 64 13.08 -3.93 -3.18
C ALA A 64 12.92 -3.77 -4.69
N PHE A 65 13.99 -3.96 -5.47
CA PHE A 65 13.93 -3.89 -6.93
C PHE A 65 13.16 -5.04 -7.56
N GLU A 66 13.19 -6.23 -6.96
CA GLU A 66 12.36 -7.36 -7.37
C GLU A 66 10.87 -6.96 -7.36
N ILE A 67 10.39 -6.42 -6.24
CA ILE A 67 9.01 -5.94 -6.09
C ILE A 67 8.71 -4.78 -7.07
N ALA A 68 9.62 -3.81 -7.17
CA ALA A 68 9.42 -2.67 -8.05
C ALA A 68 9.35 -3.07 -9.53
N ARG A 69 10.16 -4.05 -9.95
CA ARG A 69 10.13 -4.59 -11.31
C ARG A 69 8.85 -5.37 -11.57
N ASP A 70 8.42 -6.19 -10.62
CA ASP A 70 7.15 -6.93 -10.74
C ASP A 70 5.98 -5.97 -10.98
N ILE A 71 5.89 -4.91 -10.16
CA ILE A 71 4.89 -3.84 -10.33
C ILE A 71 5.03 -3.17 -11.70
N ALA A 72 6.24 -2.76 -12.07
CA ALA A 72 6.48 -2.00 -13.31
C ALA A 72 6.16 -2.81 -14.59
N VAL A 73 6.35 -4.13 -14.56
CA VAL A 73 6.12 -5.00 -15.72
C VAL A 73 4.68 -5.49 -15.79
N HIS A 74 4.09 -5.84 -14.65
CA HIS A 74 2.86 -6.64 -14.63
C HIS A 74 1.60 -5.87 -14.21
N VAL A 75 1.72 -4.65 -13.69
CA VAL A 75 0.59 -3.98 -13.06
C VAL A 75 0.15 -2.75 -13.86
N ALA A 76 -1.13 -2.71 -14.23
CA ALA A 76 -1.74 -1.55 -14.89
C ALA A 76 -1.60 -0.30 -13.99
N PRO A 77 -0.91 0.78 -14.45
CA PRO A 77 -0.57 1.91 -13.59
C PRO A 77 -1.79 2.62 -12.99
N LEU A 78 -2.85 2.81 -13.78
CA LEU A 78 -4.07 3.46 -13.30
C LEU A 78 -4.75 2.60 -12.24
N SER A 79 -4.95 1.30 -12.48
CA SER A 79 -5.57 0.38 -11.53
C SER A 79 -4.82 0.34 -10.20
N ALA A 80 -3.49 0.24 -10.22
CA ALA A 80 -2.69 0.27 -8.99
C ALA A 80 -2.87 1.56 -8.19
N ALA A 81 -2.93 2.70 -8.88
CA ALA A 81 -3.07 4.00 -8.23
C ALA A 81 -4.48 4.19 -7.62
N LEU A 82 -5.53 3.79 -8.33
CA LEU A 82 -6.92 3.80 -7.82
C LEU A 82 -7.06 2.87 -6.62
N SER A 83 -6.60 1.61 -6.72
CA SER A 83 -6.63 0.65 -5.63
C SER A 83 -5.85 1.15 -4.41
N LYS A 84 -4.67 1.73 -4.62
CA LYS A 84 -3.88 2.31 -3.53
C LYS A 84 -4.67 3.41 -2.82
N ARG A 85 -5.24 4.37 -3.55
CA ARG A 85 -5.99 5.47 -2.94
C ARG A 85 -7.22 4.97 -2.17
N LEU A 86 -8.03 4.10 -2.78
CA LEU A 86 -9.20 3.55 -2.10
C LEU A 86 -8.81 2.75 -0.85
N LEU A 87 -7.73 1.97 -0.91
CA LEU A 87 -7.22 1.24 0.25
C LEU A 87 -6.90 2.19 1.42
N TRP A 88 -6.23 3.32 1.16
CA TRP A 88 -5.94 4.31 2.19
C TRP A 88 -7.19 5.01 2.73
N GLU A 89 -8.16 5.31 1.87
CA GLU A 89 -9.43 5.94 2.26
C GLU A 89 -10.35 4.99 3.04
N SER A 90 -10.31 3.68 2.72
CA SER A 90 -11.20 2.66 3.30
C SER A 90 -11.19 2.64 4.84
N HIS A 91 -10.10 3.10 5.46
CA HIS A 91 -9.98 3.22 6.91
C HIS A 91 -11.01 4.14 7.56
N GLY A 92 -11.59 5.10 6.83
CA GLY A 92 -12.63 6.02 7.31
C GLY A 92 -14.03 5.70 6.80
N LEU A 93 -14.19 4.61 6.03
CA LEU A 93 -15.41 4.30 5.30
C LEU A 93 -16.14 3.09 5.90
N THR A 94 -17.45 3.03 5.68
CA THR A 94 -18.21 1.80 5.91
C THR A 94 -17.98 0.80 4.78
N ALA A 95 -18.23 -0.49 5.03
CA ALA A 95 -18.14 -1.52 4.00
C ALA A 95 -19.03 -1.20 2.78
N GLU A 96 -20.24 -0.68 3.01
CA GLU A 96 -21.14 -0.23 1.94
C GLU A 96 -20.56 0.93 1.13
N SER A 97 -19.90 1.88 1.78
CA SER A 97 -19.26 3.00 1.09
C SER A 97 -18.05 2.54 0.25
N VAL A 98 -17.30 1.55 0.75
CA VAL A 98 -16.20 0.94 0.00
C VAL A 98 -16.74 0.24 -1.25
N GLU A 99 -17.77 -0.60 -1.12
CA GLU A 99 -18.38 -1.31 -2.26
C GLU A 99 -18.86 -0.33 -3.34
N ARG A 100 -19.58 0.74 -2.95
CA ARG A 100 -20.07 1.75 -3.89
C ARG A 100 -18.93 2.41 -4.66
N LYS A 101 -17.83 2.75 -3.97
CA LYS A 101 -16.63 3.31 -4.59
C LYS A 101 -15.92 2.31 -5.48
N GLU A 102 -15.80 1.04 -5.07
CA GLU A 102 -15.22 -0.02 -5.91
C GLU A 102 -16.00 -0.14 -7.22
N THR A 103 -17.32 -0.19 -7.16
CA THR A 103 -18.19 -0.23 -8.33
C THR A 103 -17.99 0.99 -9.24
N ALA A 104 -17.96 2.20 -8.68
CA ALA A 104 -17.70 3.42 -9.45
C ALA A 104 -16.30 3.43 -10.10
N LEU A 105 -15.26 3.04 -9.35
CA LEU A 105 -13.88 2.98 -9.84
C LEU A 105 -13.69 1.86 -10.87
N HIS A 106 -14.42 0.75 -10.76
CA HIS A 106 -14.47 -0.26 -11.80
C HIS A 106 -15.00 0.31 -13.11
N HIS A 107 -16.04 1.15 -13.09
CA HIS A 107 -16.52 1.83 -14.29
C HIS A 107 -15.50 2.79 -14.90
N VAL A 108 -14.55 3.33 -14.12
CA VAL A 108 -13.45 4.16 -14.65
C VAL A 108 -12.47 3.34 -15.49
N VAL A 109 -12.17 2.11 -15.07
CA VAL A 109 -11.15 1.27 -15.73
C VAL A 109 -11.75 0.28 -16.74
N MET A 110 -12.96 -0.21 -16.53
CA MET A 110 -13.62 -1.16 -17.42
C MET A 110 -13.95 -0.50 -18.77
N GLY A 111 -13.82 -1.26 -19.86
CA GLY A 111 -14.04 -0.76 -21.22
C GLY A 111 -12.92 0.16 -21.74
N ARG A 112 -11.88 0.42 -20.94
CA ARG A 112 -10.66 1.13 -21.37
C ARG A 112 -9.62 0.16 -21.92
N PRO A 113 -8.61 0.65 -22.68
CA PRO A 113 -7.61 -0.20 -23.32
C PRO A 113 -6.93 -1.21 -22.39
N ASP A 114 -6.56 -0.80 -21.17
CA ASP A 114 -5.85 -1.68 -20.23
C ASP A 114 -6.72 -2.84 -19.73
N ALA A 115 -8.04 -2.68 -19.65
CA ALA A 115 -8.92 -3.76 -19.18
C ALA A 115 -8.95 -4.93 -20.16
N LEU A 116 -9.05 -4.62 -21.46
CA LEU A 116 -8.98 -5.62 -22.53
C LEU A 116 -7.56 -6.21 -22.63
N GLU A 117 -6.56 -5.34 -22.62
CA GLU A 117 -5.15 -5.73 -22.74
C GLU A 117 -4.72 -6.68 -21.61
N GLY A 118 -5.15 -6.45 -20.38
CA GLY A 118 -4.84 -7.33 -19.25
C GLY A 118 -5.37 -8.76 -19.46
N VAL A 119 -6.59 -8.89 -19.98
CA VAL A 119 -7.19 -10.20 -20.31
C VAL A 119 -6.45 -10.85 -21.48
N MET A 120 -6.17 -10.10 -22.54
CA MET A 120 -5.50 -10.63 -23.73
C MET A 120 -4.06 -11.06 -23.43
N ALA A 121 -3.28 -10.24 -22.74
CA ALA A 121 -1.91 -10.57 -22.35
C ALA A 121 -1.85 -11.85 -21.50
N PHE A 122 -2.82 -12.04 -20.60
CA PHE A 122 -2.95 -13.26 -19.82
C PHE A 122 -3.25 -14.49 -20.69
N LEU A 123 -4.25 -14.41 -21.59
CA LEU A 123 -4.61 -15.51 -22.49
C LEU A 123 -3.47 -15.88 -23.46
N GLU A 124 -2.77 -14.87 -23.96
CA GLU A 124 -1.67 -15.00 -24.92
C GLU A 124 -0.32 -15.31 -24.24
N ARG A 125 -0.27 -15.33 -22.90
CA ARG A 125 0.94 -15.58 -22.09
C ARG A 125 2.11 -14.65 -22.43
N ARG A 126 1.81 -13.38 -22.66
CA ARG A 126 2.81 -12.34 -22.94
C ARG A 126 2.78 -11.25 -21.87
N GLN A 127 3.79 -10.38 -21.90
CA GLN A 127 3.77 -9.19 -21.06
C GLN A 127 2.68 -8.21 -21.56
N PRO A 128 1.96 -7.56 -20.63
CA PRO A 128 0.95 -6.57 -20.97
C PRO A 128 1.60 -5.25 -21.41
N ASN A 129 0.94 -4.54 -22.32
CA ASN A 129 1.32 -3.24 -22.83
C ASN A 129 0.32 -2.17 -22.40
N TRP A 130 0.48 -1.68 -21.16
CA TRP A 130 -0.41 -0.69 -20.56
C TRP A 130 -0.33 0.66 -21.28
N GLN A 131 -1.50 1.20 -21.64
CA GLN A 131 -1.64 2.47 -22.35
C GLN A 131 -2.04 3.61 -21.41
N LEU A 132 -2.80 3.32 -20.35
CA LEU A 132 -3.31 4.35 -19.44
C LEU A 132 -2.21 4.90 -18.54
N ARG A 133 -2.28 6.20 -18.26
CA ARG A 133 -1.32 6.92 -17.42
C ARG A 133 -2.03 7.60 -16.27
N VAL A 134 -1.52 7.43 -15.06
CA VAL A 134 -2.04 8.10 -13.86
C VAL A 134 -2.12 9.62 -14.05
N SER A 135 -1.16 10.25 -14.72
CA SER A 135 -1.15 11.70 -14.93
C SER A 135 -2.17 12.24 -15.94
N LYS A 136 -2.81 11.37 -16.73
CA LYS A 136 -3.74 11.76 -17.80
C LYS A 136 -5.13 11.16 -17.65
N ASP A 137 -5.20 9.93 -17.16
CA ASP A 137 -6.41 9.11 -17.12
C ASP A 137 -6.99 9.01 -15.69
N TRP A 138 -6.48 9.81 -14.75
CA TRP A 138 -7.06 9.91 -13.42
C TRP A 138 -8.49 10.45 -13.49
N PRO A 139 -9.46 9.88 -12.75
CA PRO A 139 -10.83 10.39 -12.76
C PRO A 139 -10.86 11.82 -12.22
N GLU A 140 -11.49 12.73 -12.98
CA GLU A 140 -11.63 14.15 -12.60
C GLU A 140 -12.42 14.27 -11.29
N ASP A 141 -13.51 13.51 -11.17
CA ASP A 141 -14.31 13.40 -9.96
C ASP A 141 -14.00 12.08 -9.24
N TRP A 142 -13.54 12.19 -7.99
CA TRP A 142 -13.36 11.02 -7.14
C TRP A 142 -14.72 10.62 -6.54
N PRO A 143 -15.17 9.36 -6.68
CA PRO A 143 -16.48 8.94 -6.17
C PRO A 143 -16.58 9.14 -4.66
N GLU A 144 -17.70 9.67 -4.18
CA GLU A 144 -17.99 9.92 -2.75
C GLU A 144 -18.23 8.67 -1.91
#